data_AF-A0A1J5JCL2-F1
#
_entry.id   AF-A0A1J5JCL2-F1
#
_cell.length_a   1.000
_cell.length_b   1.000
_cell.length_c   1.000
_cell.angle_alpha   90.00
_cell.angle_beta   90.00
_cell.angle_gamma   90.00
#
_symmetry.space_group_name_H-M   'P 1'
#
loop_
_entity.id
_entity.type
_entity.pdbx_description
1 polymer ?
#
loop_
_entity_poly.entity_id
_entity_poly.type
_entity_poly.pdbx_seq_one_letter_code
_entity_poly.pdbx_strand_id
1 'polypeptide(L)' 'MVLARAAVLAVPPPIGWSSDIARGAAAEFPLAAADLMPALHGPALGARLRALESRWISSGFSLSRQQLLA' A
#
# COMPACT_ATOMS: atom_id res chain seq x y z
N MET A 1 -8.08 31.45 4.30
CA MET A 1 -6.60 31.48 4.32
C MET A 1 -6.07 30.50 5.37
N VAL A 2 -6.02 29.20 5.06
CA VAL A 2 -5.68 28.14 6.04
C VAL A 2 -4.23 27.62 5.91
N LEU A 3 -3.56 27.92 4.80
CA LEU A 3 -2.25 27.38 4.47
C LEU A 3 -1.09 28.00 5.28
N ALA A 4 -1.22 29.25 5.73
CA ALA A 4 -0.16 29.92 6.50
C ALA A 4 -0.03 29.42 7.96
N ARG A 5 -1.05 28.75 8.52
CA ARG A 5 -1.05 28.31 9.93
C ARG A 5 -0.37 26.95 10.14
N ALA A 6 -0.27 26.12 9.08
CA ALA A 6 0.34 24.79 9.16
C ALA A 6 1.88 24.84 9.20
N ALA A 7 2.51 25.88 8.63
CA ALA A 7 3.96 26.02 8.63
C ALA A 7 4.56 26.39 10.00
N VAL A 8 3.75 26.94 10.91
CA VAL A 8 4.22 27.40 12.24
C VAL A 8 4.44 26.25 13.23
N LEU A 9 3.82 25.09 13.00
CA LEU A 9 3.80 24.01 13.99
C LEU A 9 5.03 23.10 13.98
N ALA A 10 5.94 23.25 13.00
CA ALA A 10 7.20 22.51 12.89
C ALA A 10 7.11 21.10 13.47
N VAL A 11 6.08 20.34 13.08
CA VAL A 11 5.91 18.97 13.58
C VAL A 11 7.05 18.20 12.92
N PRO A 12 8.11 17.83 13.66
CA PRO A 12 9.14 17.03 13.07
C PRO A 12 8.45 15.75 12.59
N PRO A 13 8.68 15.34 11.33
CA PRO A 13 8.15 14.07 10.89
C PRO A 13 8.60 12.99 11.91
N PRO A 14 7.72 12.04 12.24
CA PRO A 14 8.01 11.06 13.27
C PRO A 14 9.37 10.40 13.01
N ILE A 15 10.14 10.18 14.08
CA ILE A 15 11.41 9.47 14.00
C ILE A 15 11.20 8.18 13.20
N GLY A 16 11.96 7.99 12.12
CA GLY A 16 11.83 6.83 11.23
C GLY A 16 11.03 7.04 9.94
N TRP A 17 10.44 8.22 9.70
CA TRP A 17 9.67 8.51 8.46
C TRP A 17 10.44 8.20 7.17
N SER A 18 11.74 8.46 7.13
CA SER A 18 12.61 8.15 5.98
C SER A 18 12.78 6.66 5.77
N SER A 19 12.83 5.87 6.86
CA SER A 19 12.85 4.41 6.82
C SER A 19 11.51 3.83 6.36
N ASP A 20 10.39 4.47 6.75
CA ASP A 20 9.06 4.08 6.29
C ASP A 20 8.87 4.38 4.79
N ILE A 21 9.34 5.54 4.31
CA ILE A 21 9.35 5.87 2.88
C ILE A 21 10.26 4.91 2.11
N ALA A 22 11.47 4.63 2.61
CA ALA A 22 12.37 3.68 1.97
C ALA A 22 11.77 2.27 1.92
N ARG A 23 11.06 1.84 2.97
CA ARG A 23 10.31 0.58 2.98
C ARG A 23 9.19 0.56 1.96
N GLY A 24 8.36 1.60 1.90
CA GLY A 24 7.28 1.69 0.91
C GLY A 24 7.78 1.80 -0.52
N ALA A 25 8.91 2.49 -0.74
CA ALA A 25 9.53 2.64 -2.06
C ALA A 25 10.22 1.36 -2.55
N ALA A 26 10.78 0.57 -1.64
CA ALA A 26 11.38 -0.74 -1.96
C ALA A 26 10.36 -1.88 -1.96
N ALA A 27 9.14 -1.64 -1.48
CA ALA A 27 8.09 -2.65 -1.43
C ALA A 27 7.52 -2.88 -2.83
N GLU A 28 7.73 -4.07 -3.36
CA GLU A 28 7.09 -4.53 -4.59
C GLU A 28 5.84 -5.32 -4.25
N PHE A 29 4.73 -4.99 -4.91
CA PHE A 29 3.47 -5.69 -4.69
C PHE A 29 3.60 -7.16 -5.16
N PRO A 30 3.49 -8.15 -4.25
CA PRO A 30 3.92 -9.52 -4.54
C PRO A 30 2.88 -10.35 -5.32
N LEU A 31 1.76 -9.75 -5.74
CA LEU A 31 0.64 -10.42 -6.39
C LEU A 31 0.42 -9.87 -7.79
N ALA A 32 0.38 -10.75 -8.78
CA ALA A 32 0.08 -10.39 -10.15
C ALA A 32 -1.34 -10.83 -10.53
N ALA A 33 -1.90 -10.19 -11.56
CA ALA A 33 -3.17 -10.59 -12.16
C ALA A 33 -3.18 -12.07 -12.60
N ALA A 34 -2.01 -12.58 -13.02
CA ALA A 34 -1.83 -13.97 -13.42
C ALA A 34 -2.13 -14.98 -12.29
N ASP A 35 -1.93 -14.59 -11.02
CA ASP A 35 -2.11 -15.49 -9.87
C ASP A 35 -3.57 -15.67 -9.45
N LEU A 36 -4.42 -14.72 -9.87
CA LEU A 36 -5.86 -14.74 -9.62
C LEU A 36 -6.62 -15.40 -10.78
N MET A 37 -5.95 -15.70 -11.90
CA MET A 37 -6.51 -16.48 -12.99
C MET A 37 -6.36 -17.98 -12.71
N PRO A 38 -7.34 -18.84 -13.07
CA PRO A 38 -8.58 -18.51 -13.77
C PRO A 38 -9.76 -18.23 -12.83
N ALA A 39 -9.54 -18.07 -11.53
CA ALA A 39 -10.61 -17.89 -10.56
C ALA A 39 -11.37 -16.57 -10.75
N LEU A 40 -10.70 -15.51 -11.22
CA LEU A 40 -11.26 -14.18 -11.43
C LEU A 40 -10.82 -13.61 -12.79
N HIS A 41 -11.76 -12.98 -13.50
CA HIS A 41 -11.53 -12.40 -14.83
C HIS A 41 -12.20 -11.04 -14.99
N GLY A 42 -11.67 -10.22 -15.91
CA GLY A 42 -12.27 -8.94 -16.30
C GLY A 42 -12.31 -7.91 -15.16
N PRO A 43 -13.38 -7.11 -15.03
CA PRO A 43 -13.48 -6.07 -14.00
C PRO A 43 -13.35 -6.59 -12.57
N ALA A 44 -13.82 -7.82 -12.32
CA ALA A 44 -13.75 -8.46 -11.01
C ALA A 44 -12.31 -8.78 -10.58
N LEU A 45 -11.44 -9.13 -11.54
CA LEU A 45 -10.01 -9.34 -11.30
C LEU A 45 -9.36 -8.05 -10.81
N GLY A 46 -9.56 -6.94 -11.53
CA GLY A 46 -9.04 -5.63 -11.15
C GLY A 46 -9.58 -5.13 -9.81
N ALA A 47 -10.87 -5.35 -9.54
CA ALA A 47 -11.48 -4.98 -8.27
C ALA A 47 -10.87 -5.76 -7.10
N ARG A 48 -10.64 -7.07 -7.26
CA ARG A 48 -9.99 -7.89 -6.24
C ARG A 48 -8.53 -7.49 -6.05
N LEU A 49 -7.80 -7.25 -7.13
CA LEU A 49 -6.43 -6.76 -7.10
C LEU A 49 -6.30 -5.46 -6.31
N ARG A 50 -7.17 -4.48 -6.58
CA ARG A 50 -7.23 -3.22 -5.82
C ARG A 50 -7.56 -3.42 -4.35
N ALA A 51 -8.48 -4.33 -4.03
CA ALA A 51 -8.80 -4.64 -2.64
C ALA A 51 -7.61 -5.25 -1.89
N LEU A 52 -6.86 -6.14 -2.55
CA LEU A 52 -5.65 -6.75 -2.00
C LEU A 52 -4.51 -5.75 -1.87
N GLU A 53 -4.31 -4.89 -2.87
CA GLU A 53 -3.35 -3.78 -2.81
C GLU A 53 -3.66 -2.83 -1.64
N SER A 54 -4.93 -2.45 -1.46
CA SER A 54 -5.34 -1.61 -0.33
C SER A 54 -5.08 -2.29 1.02
N ARG A 55 -5.36 -3.60 1.14
CA ARG A 55 -5.05 -4.40 2.34
C ARG A 55 -3.54 -4.46 2.60
N TRP A 56 -2.75 -4.60 1.55
CA TRP A 56 -1.28 -4.62 1.61
C TRP A 56 -0.71 -3.28 2.06
N ILE A 57 -1.18 -2.17 1.49
CA ILE A 57 -0.78 -0.81 1.92
C ILE A 57 -1.17 -0.59 3.38
N SER A 58 -2.39 -0.97 3.77
CA SER A 58 -2.86 -0.86 5.16
C SER A 58 -2.05 -1.69 6.15
N SER A 59 -1.37 -2.74 5.70
CA SER A 59 -0.48 -3.56 6.52
C SER A 59 0.92 -2.99 6.68
N GLY A 60 1.21 -1.84 6.05
CA GLY A 60 2.56 -1.28 5.99
C GLY A 60 3.49 -2.11 5.11
N PHE A 61 2.98 -2.59 3.96
CA PHE A 61 3.77 -3.30 2.96
C PHE A 61 4.43 -4.60 3.46
N SER A 62 3.91 -5.19 4.54
CA SER A 62 4.49 -6.35 5.21
C SER A 62 3.86 -7.68 4.82
N LEU A 63 2.64 -7.66 4.24
CA LEU A 63 1.96 -8.90 3.86
C LEU A 63 2.56 -9.52 2.60
N SER A 64 2.84 -10.82 2.66
CA SER A 64 3.25 -11.61 1.50
C SER A 64 2.04 -12.03 0.65
N ARG A 65 2.32 -12.50 -0.57
CA ARG A 65 1.32 -13.07 -1.48
C ARG A 65 0.36 -14.06 -0.79
N GLN A 66 0.89 -15.00 -0.01
CA GLN A 66 0.09 -16.01 0.68
C GLN A 66 -0.82 -15.39 1.74
N GLN A 67 -0.36 -14.34 2.44
CA GLN A 67 -1.15 -13.67 3.45
C GLN A 67 -2.24 -12.76 2.84
N LEU A 68 -2.03 -12.28 1.62
CA LEU A 68 -3.05 -11.54 0.87
C LEU A 68 -4.14 -12.47 0.32
N LEU A 69 -3.79 -13.70 -0.05
CA LEU A 69 -4.72 -14.70 -0.59
C LEU A 69 -5.44 -15.54 0.49
N ALA A 70 -5.04 -15.42 1.75
CA ALA A 70 -5.70 -16.03 2.91
C ALA A 70 -6.93 -15.23 3.38
#